data_AF-A0A7H9BGT7-F1
#
_entry.id   AF-A0A7H9BGT7-F1
#
_cell.length_a   1.000
_cell.length_b   1.000
_cell.length_c   1.000
_cell.angle_alpha   90.00
_cell.angle_beta   90.00
_cell.angle_gamma   90.00
#
_symmetry.space_group_name_H-M   'P 1'
#
loop_
_entity.id
_entity.type
_entity.pdbx_description
1 polymer ?
#
loop_
_entity_poly.entity_id
_entity_poly.type
_entity_poly.pdbx_seq_one_letter_code
_entity_poly.pdbx_strand_id
1 'polypeptide(L)'
;MLKIALFLALFAPMIASAGDPTQERNEAVATVSTSVVTLQKMESQCVNAKTIAASTAKNAIDGWRMRNDVFLYTQSGYLNAYFKGYAKEYGEAAAQTQRKALNADINAAADGNIKVLLDKKNLKQACPSFFEALNKGKYDININYPYYPTLKEMVELLGLADRLPKN
;
A
#
# COMPACT_ATOMS: atom_id res chain seq x y z
N MET A 1 -17.29 9.68 8.14
CA MET A 1 -16.81 8.43 7.50
C MET A 1 -16.95 8.61 6.00
N LEU A 2 -15.85 8.68 5.25
CA LEU A 2 -15.82 8.94 3.81
C LEU A 2 -15.95 7.59 3.08
N LYS A 3 -17.04 7.38 2.32
CA LYS A 3 -17.22 6.19 1.48
C LYS A 3 -16.35 6.35 0.23
N ILE A 4 -15.19 5.71 0.22
CA ILE A 4 -14.35 5.59 -0.98
C ILE A 4 -15.07 4.64 -1.92
N ALA A 5 -15.33 5.11 -3.15
CA ALA A 5 -15.96 4.30 -4.19
C ALA A 5 -15.04 3.14 -4.56
N LEU A 6 -15.47 1.93 -4.25
CA LEU A 6 -14.79 0.67 -4.55
C LEU A 6 -14.96 0.40 -6.05
N PHE A 7 -13.91 0.58 -6.83
CA PHE A 7 -13.87 0.03 -8.19
C PHE A 7 -13.57 -1.47 -8.07
N LEU A 8 -14.60 -2.31 -8.23
CA LEU A 8 -14.44 -3.76 -8.32
C LEU A 8 -13.73 -4.09 -9.64
N ALA A 9 -12.42 -4.36 -9.57
CA ALA A 9 -11.74 -5.14 -10.59
C ALA A 9 -12.16 -6.61 -10.45
N LEU A 10 -12.64 -7.20 -11.54
CA LEU A 10 -13.02 -8.62 -11.60
C LEU A 10 -11.77 -9.50 -11.40
N PHE A 11 -11.58 -10.04 -10.19
CA PHE A 11 -10.59 -11.07 -9.93
C PHE A 11 -11.19 -12.44 -10.25
N ALA A 12 -10.54 -13.21 -11.14
CA ALA A 12 -10.92 -14.59 -11.40
C ALA A 12 -10.76 -15.46 -10.14
N PRO A 13 -11.64 -16.46 -9.91
CA PRO A 13 -11.58 -17.31 -8.72
C PRO A 13 -10.40 -18.29 -8.80
N MET A 14 -9.48 -18.22 -7.84
CA MET A 14 -8.40 -19.21 -7.66
C MET A 14 -8.78 -20.27 -6.61
N ILE A 15 -8.35 -21.52 -6.84
CA ILE A 15 -8.60 -22.72 -6.02
C ILE A 15 -7.93 -22.57 -4.65
N ALA A 16 -8.62 -22.95 -3.56
CA ALA A 16 -8.22 -22.67 -2.17
C ALA A 16 -7.46 -23.79 -1.42
N SER A 17 -6.41 -23.36 -0.75
CA SER A 17 -5.50 -23.90 0.24
C SER A 17 -5.04 -22.70 1.11
N ALA A 18 -4.40 -22.95 2.24
CA ALA A 18 -4.01 -21.90 3.20
C ALA A 18 -2.97 -20.93 2.58
N GLY A 19 -3.43 -19.95 1.81
CA GLY A 19 -2.56 -19.09 1.01
C GLY A 19 -3.16 -18.59 -0.31
N ASP A 20 -4.38 -19.01 -0.67
CA ASP A 20 -4.93 -18.63 -1.97
C ASP A 20 -5.48 -17.21 -2.04
N PRO A 21 -5.41 -16.58 -3.22
CA PRO A 21 -5.90 -15.23 -3.40
C PRO A 21 -7.39 -15.12 -3.11
N THR A 22 -7.74 -14.25 -2.16
CA THR A 22 -9.12 -13.82 -1.95
C THR A 22 -9.26 -12.37 -2.39
N GLN A 23 -10.48 -11.94 -2.70
CA GLN A 23 -10.75 -10.54 -2.99
C GLN A 23 -10.26 -9.62 -1.86
N GLU A 24 -10.54 -9.97 -0.60
CA GLU A 24 -10.15 -9.20 0.58
C GLU A 24 -8.62 -9.09 0.72
N ARG A 25 -7.88 -10.19 0.50
CA ARG A 25 -6.40 -10.18 0.53
C ARG A 25 -5.82 -9.33 -0.60
N ASN A 26 -6.41 -9.40 -1.80
CA ASN A 26 -6.03 -8.56 -2.94
C ASN A 26 -6.25 -7.07 -2.62
N GLU A 27 -7.41 -6.70 -2.06
CA GLU A 27 -7.73 -5.32 -1.68
C GLU A 27 -6.81 -4.80 -0.56
N ALA A 28 -6.54 -5.63 0.45
CA ALA A 28 -5.62 -5.30 1.54
C ALA A 28 -4.21 -4.98 1.01
N VAL A 29 -3.67 -5.86 0.16
CA VAL A 29 -2.35 -5.71 -0.47
C VAL A 29 -2.29 -4.54 -1.45
N ALA A 30 -3.34 -4.34 -2.25
CA ALA A 30 -3.44 -3.18 -3.13
C ALA A 30 -3.41 -1.88 -2.33
N THR A 31 -4.12 -1.82 -1.19
CA THR A 31 -4.14 -0.63 -0.32
C THR A 31 -2.77 -0.34 0.31
N VAL A 32 -2.03 -1.37 0.74
CA VAL A 32 -0.63 -1.20 1.20
C VAL A 32 0.25 -0.67 0.07
N SER A 33 0.12 -1.23 -1.13
CA SER A 33 0.87 -0.78 -2.32
C SER A 33 0.54 0.67 -2.70
N THR A 34 -0.73 1.06 -2.65
CA THR A 34 -1.19 2.44 -2.86
C THR A 34 -0.62 3.39 -1.82
N SER A 35 -0.50 2.96 -0.55
CA SER A 35 0.15 3.77 0.48
C SER A 35 1.62 4.03 0.14
N VAL A 36 2.36 3.00 -0.28
CA VAL A 36 3.77 3.14 -0.71
C VAL A 36 3.90 4.11 -1.89
N VAL A 37 3.08 3.95 -2.93
CA VAL A 37 3.13 4.82 -4.12
C VAL A 37 2.72 6.25 -3.78
N THR A 38 1.72 6.43 -2.90
CA THR A 38 1.31 7.75 -2.39
C THR A 38 2.49 8.46 -1.71
N LEU A 39 3.23 7.75 -0.85
CA LEU A 39 4.40 8.29 -0.15
C LEU A 39 5.51 8.72 -1.12
N GLN A 40 5.84 7.87 -2.09
CA GLN A 40 6.87 8.15 -3.11
C GLN A 40 6.51 9.37 -3.97
N LYS A 41 5.25 9.45 -4.41
CA LYS A 41 4.77 10.59 -5.20
C LYS A 41 4.73 11.88 -4.37
N MET A 42 4.27 11.82 -3.11
CA MET A 42 4.30 12.98 -2.20
C MET A 42 5.72 13.46 -1.93
N GLU A 43 6.69 12.55 -1.71
CA GLU A 43 8.11 12.90 -1.61
C GLU A 43 8.58 13.66 -2.85
N SER A 44 8.38 13.08 -4.03
CA SER A 44 8.79 13.69 -5.29
C SER A 44 8.20 15.10 -5.47
N GLN A 45 6.88 15.25 -5.29
CA GLN A 45 6.20 16.54 -5.44
C GLN A 45 6.70 17.57 -4.42
N CYS A 46 6.80 17.19 -3.14
CA CYS A 46 7.16 18.11 -2.07
C CYS A 46 8.62 18.56 -2.13
N VAL A 47 9.54 17.65 -2.50
CA VAL A 47 10.96 17.92 -2.67
C VAL A 47 11.21 18.76 -3.92
N ASN A 48 10.62 18.40 -5.06
CA ASN A 48 10.76 19.17 -6.30
C ASN A 48 10.21 20.59 -6.17
N ALA A 49 9.11 20.75 -5.43
CA ALA A 49 8.54 22.06 -5.12
C ALA A 49 9.28 22.83 -4.01
N LYS A 50 10.37 22.26 -3.45
CA LYS A 50 11.18 22.84 -2.36
C LYS A 50 10.36 23.25 -1.14
N THR A 51 9.29 22.51 -0.86
CA THR A 51 8.40 22.77 0.30
C THR A 51 8.93 22.13 1.59
N ILE A 52 9.76 21.10 1.45
CA ILE A 52 10.49 20.43 2.53
C ILE A 52 11.86 19.99 2.01
N ALA A 53 12.80 19.70 2.91
CA ALA A 53 14.09 19.12 2.54
C ALA A 53 13.96 17.62 2.18
N ALA A 54 14.76 17.15 1.22
CA ALA A 54 14.79 15.74 0.82
C ALA A 54 15.08 14.79 2.00
N SER A 55 15.98 15.18 2.90
CA SER A 55 16.29 14.40 4.11
C SER A 55 15.08 14.28 5.06
N THR A 56 14.26 15.32 5.16
CA THR A 56 13.04 15.29 5.98
C THR A 56 12.02 14.30 5.42
N ALA A 57 11.79 14.34 4.10
CA ALA A 57 10.89 13.41 3.43
C ALA A 57 11.37 11.96 3.59
N LYS A 58 12.66 11.72 3.31
CA LYS A 58 13.29 10.41 3.43
C LYS A 58 13.19 9.84 4.84
N ASN A 59 13.58 10.60 5.87
CA ASN A 59 13.53 10.12 7.25
C ASN A 59 12.11 9.74 7.68
N ALA A 60 11.11 10.51 7.25
CA ALA A 60 9.72 10.22 7.56
C ALA A 60 9.20 8.96 6.86
N ILE A 61 9.58 8.75 5.59
CA ILE A 61 9.23 7.54 4.83
C ILE A 61 9.94 6.32 5.42
N ASP A 62 11.22 6.42 5.76
CA ASP A 62 11.97 5.33 6.38
C ASP A 62 11.39 4.97 7.75
N GLY A 63 11.01 5.97 8.54
CA GLY A 63 10.32 5.77 9.82
C GLY A 63 8.99 5.03 9.64
N TRP A 64 8.17 5.43 8.65
CA TRP A 64 6.94 4.71 8.32
C TRP A 64 7.24 3.28 7.86
N ARG A 65 8.21 3.07 6.95
CA ARG A 65 8.57 1.72 6.46
C ARG A 65 8.99 0.80 7.60
N MET A 66 9.79 1.31 8.55
CA MET A 66 10.24 0.54 9.70
C MET A 66 9.09 0.12 10.61
N ARG A 67 8.11 1.00 10.87
CA ARG A 67 6.95 0.67 11.72
C ARG A 67 5.93 -0.25 11.02
N ASN A 68 6.00 -0.36 9.70
CA ASN A 68 5.08 -1.15 8.88
C ASN A 68 5.80 -2.33 8.17
N ASP A 69 6.99 -2.70 8.62
CA ASP A 69 7.89 -3.63 7.92
C ASP A 69 7.26 -5.01 7.69
N VAL A 70 6.56 -5.55 8.69
CA VAL A 70 5.92 -6.87 8.63
C VAL A 70 4.81 -6.89 7.58
N PHE A 71 4.05 -5.80 7.45
CA PHE A 71 3.00 -5.67 6.46
C PHE A 71 3.56 -5.47 5.06
N LEU A 72 4.65 -4.70 4.92
CA LEU A 72 5.37 -4.55 3.64
C LEU A 72 5.97 -5.88 3.18
N TYR A 73 6.57 -6.63 4.10
CA TYR A 73 7.11 -7.95 3.83
C TYR A 73 6.01 -8.91 3.35
N THR A 74 4.90 -8.95 4.07
CA THR A 74 3.74 -9.80 3.74
C THR A 74 3.14 -9.41 2.39
N GLN A 75 2.99 -8.11 2.13
CA GLN A 75 2.52 -7.58 0.86
C GLN A 75 3.41 -7.99 -0.32
N SER A 76 4.73 -7.89 -0.17
CA SER A 76 5.69 -8.28 -1.19
C SER A 76 5.66 -9.79 -1.45
N GLY A 77 5.64 -10.60 -0.38
CA GLY A 77 5.55 -12.06 -0.46
C GLY A 77 4.27 -12.50 -1.19
N TYR A 78 3.13 -11.91 -0.83
CA TYR A 78 1.84 -12.21 -1.46
C TYR A 78 1.84 -11.88 -2.95
N LEU A 79 2.25 -10.67 -3.37
CA LEU A 79 2.28 -10.31 -4.79
C LEU A 79 3.23 -11.20 -5.59
N ASN A 80 4.38 -11.56 -5.02
CA ASN A 80 5.33 -12.45 -5.69
C ASN A 80 4.73 -13.85 -5.90
N ALA A 81 4.08 -14.40 -4.88
CA ALA A 81 3.38 -15.68 -4.99
C ALA A 81 2.23 -15.62 -6.01
N TYR A 82 1.42 -14.56 -5.95
CA TYR A 82 0.31 -14.31 -6.87
C TYR A 82 0.79 -14.29 -8.32
N PHE A 83 1.78 -13.48 -8.66
CA PHE A 83 2.26 -13.38 -10.05
C PHE A 83 2.99 -14.63 -10.52
N LYS A 84 3.67 -15.36 -9.61
CA LYS A 84 4.29 -16.65 -9.95
C LYS A 84 3.23 -17.71 -10.24
N GLY A 85 2.16 -17.77 -9.45
CA GLY A 85 1.01 -18.64 -9.70
C GLY A 85 0.34 -18.30 -11.03
N TYR A 86 0.06 -17.02 -11.25
CA TYR A 86 -0.52 -16.52 -12.49
C TYR A 86 0.34 -16.85 -13.72
N ALA A 87 1.67 -16.70 -13.62
CA ALA A 87 2.60 -17.06 -14.70
C ALA A 87 2.60 -18.57 -14.97
N LYS A 88 2.49 -19.41 -13.94
CA LYS A 88 2.43 -20.87 -14.08
C LYS A 88 1.14 -21.31 -14.79
N GLU A 89 0.02 -20.64 -14.52
CA GLU A 89 -1.29 -21.01 -15.06
C GLU A 89 -1.56 -20.41 -16.44
N TYR A 90 -1.20 -19.14 -16.65
CA TYR A 90 -1.56 -18.37 -17.85
C TYR A 90 -0.35 -17.94 -18.70
N GLY A 91 0.86 -18.27 -18.27
CA GLY A 91 2.11 -17.89 -18.95
C GLY A 91 2.67 -16.53 -18.53
N GLU A 92 3.97 -16.34 -18.78
CA GLU A 92 4.72 -15.16 -18.32
C GLU A 92 4.18 -13.85 -18.93
N ALA A 93 3.81 -13.85 -20.21
CA ALA A 93 3.23 -12.69 -20.87
C ALA A 93 1.93 -12.22 -20.20
N ALA A 94 1.08 -13.16 -19.79
CA ALA A 94 -0.17 -12.85 -19.09
C ALA A 94 0.10 -12.28 -17.70
N ALA A 95 1.06 -12.85 -16.96
CA ALA A 95 1.47 -12.33 -15.65
C ALA A 95 2.04 -10.90 -15.72
N GLN A 96 2.82 -10.60 -16.77
CA GLN A 96 3.33 -9.24 -16.98
C GLN A 96 2.22 -8.25 -17.31
N THR A 97 1.23 -8.64 -18.11
CA THR A 97 0.03 -7.82 -18.37
C THR A 97 -0.75 -7.56 -17.09
N GLN A 98 -0.99 -8.59 -16.27
CA GLN A 98 -1.68 -8.45 -14.99
C GLN A 98 -0.90 -7.54 -14.03
N ARG A 99 0.42 -7.63 -13.99
CA ARG A 99 1.27 -6.75 -13.17
C ARG A 99 1.17 -5.30 -13.61
N LYS A 100 1.19 -5.05 -14.92
CA LYS A 100 1.01 -3.69 -15.47
C LYS A 100 -0.35 -3.11 -15.14
N ALA A 101 -1.42 -3.90 -15.26
CA ALA A 101 -2.77 -3.50 -14.88
C ALA A 101 -2.85 -3.13 -13.39
N LEU A 102 -2.38 -4.00 -12.51
CA LEU A 102 -2.36 -3.73 -11.07
C LEU A 102 -1.56 -2.46 -10.74
N ASN A 103 -0.40 -2.26 -11.38
CA ASN A 103 0.40 -1.06 -11.18
C ASN A 103 -0.33 0.21 -11.64
N ALA A 104 -1.10 0.14 -12.73
CA ALA A 104 -1.90 1.27 -13.20
C ALA A 104 -2.98 1.63 -12.19
N ASP A 105 -3.70 0.63 -11.66
CA ASP A 105 -4.74 0.83 -10.64
C ASP A 105 -4.17 1.43 -9.35
N ILE A 106 -3.03 0.90 -8.87
CA ILE A 106 -2.32 1.44 -7.70
C ILE A 106 -1.92 2.90 -7.92
N ASN A 107 -1.40 3.23 -9.11
CA ASN A 107 -0.98 4.58 -9.43
C ASN A 107 -2.17 5.55 -9.47
N ALA A 108 -3.28 5.15 -10.10
CA ALA A 108 -4.49 5.94 -10.17
C ALA A 108 -5.10 6.19 -8.77
N ALA A 109 -5.14 5.15 -7.92
CA ALA A 109 -5.59 5.29 -6.53
C ALA A 109 -4.68 6.23 -5.71
N ALA A 110 -3.36 6.14 -5.91
CA ALA A 110 -2.41 7.04 -5.26
C ALA A 110 -2.60 8.50 -5.71
N ASP A 111 -2.83 8.74 -7.00
CA ASP A 111 -3.11 10.08 -7.52
C ASP A 111 -4.42 10.64 -6.95
N GLY A 112 -5.44 9.79 -6.79
CA GLY A 112 -6.69 10.14 -6.10
C GLY A 112 -6.44 10.56 -4.64
N ASN A 113 -5.65 9.80 -3.89
CA ASN A 113 -5.29 10.14 -2.50
C ASN A 113 -4.53 11.48 -2.42
N ILE A 114 -3.57 11.71 -3.32
CA ILE A 114 -2.80 12.95 -3.37
C ILE A 114 -3.72 14.13 -3.69
N LYS A 115 -4.60 13.97 -4.68
CA LYS A 115 -5.60 14.99 -5.00
C LYS A 115 -6.44 15.36 -3.77
N VAL A 116 -6.96 14.38 -3.02
CA VAL A 116 -7.72 14.64 -1.79
C VAL A 116 -6.89 15.37 -0.71
N LEU A 117 -5.60 15.05 -0.60
CA LEU A 117 -4.68 15.73 0.32
C LEU A 117 -4.45 17.19 -0.08
N LEU A 118 -4.33 17.46 -1.38
CA LEU A 118 -4.04 18.79 -1.94
C LEU A 118 -5.29 19.66 -2.16
N ASP A 119 -6.46 19.08 -2.39
CA ASP A 119 -7.70 19.83 -2.57
C ASP A 119 -8.07 20.64 -1.32
N LYS A 120 -7.58 20.22 -0.15
CA LYS A 120 -7.79 20.92 1.14
C LYS A 120 -6.71 21.95 1.44
N LYS A 121 -5.56 21.90 0.76
CA LYS A 121 -4.34 22.64 1.09
C LYS A 121 -3.43 22.76 -0.13
N ASN A 122 -2.90 23.95 -0.43
CA ASN A 122 -1.83 24.05 -1.43
C ASN A 122 -0.58 23.25 -0.99
N LEU A 123 0.33 22.95 -1.93
CA LEU A 123 1.54 22.16 -1.67
C LEU A 123 2.38 22.69 -0.48
N LYS A 124 2.52 24.01 -0.34
CA LYS A 124 3.29 24.63 0.77
C LYS A 124 2.72 24.29 2.15
N GLN A 125 1.40 24.14 2.25
CA GLN A 125 0.71 23.77 3.49
C GLN A 125 0.55 22.25 3.65
N ALA A 126 0.30 21.55 2.54
CA ALA A 126 0.05 20.11 2.55
C ALA A 126 1.32 19.32 2.88
N CYS A 127 2.46 19.68 2.28
CA CYS A 127 3.70 18.92 2.39
C CYS A 127 4.23 18.82 3.84
N PRO A 128 4.47 19.92 4.58
CA PRO A 128 4.91 19.82 5.97
C PRO A 128 3.91 19.05 6.84
N SER A 129 2.61 19.34 6.68
CA SER A 129 1.54 18.70 7.44
C SER A 129 1.44 17.19 7.17
N PHE A 130 1.65 16.76 5.93
CA PHE A 130 1.64 15.36 5.54
C PHE A 130 2.80 14.59 6.18
N PHE A 131 4.03 15.10 6.05
CA PHE A 131 5.21 14.43 6.59
C PHE A 131 5.30 14.50 8.12
N GLU A 132 4.76 15.55 8.74
CA GLU A 132 4.57 15.59 10.19
C GLU A 132 3.58 14.51 10.66
N ALA A 133 2.43 14.38 9.98
CA ALA A 133 1.45 13.34 10.28
C ALA A 133 2.02 11.93 10.06
N LEU A 134 2.84 11.73 9.03
CA LEU A 134 3.54 10.48 8.76
C LEU A 134 4.54 10.13 9.87
N ASN A 135 5.32 11.10 10.34
CA ASN A 135 6.23 10.91 11.48
C ASN A 135 5.49 10.55 12.78
N LYS A 136 4.30 11.12 12.98
CA LYS A 136 3.41 10.83 14.12
C LYS A 136 2.63 9.51 13.99
N GLY A 137 2.90 8.71 12.96
CA GLY A 137 2.25 7.41 12.76
C GLY A 137 0.79 7.47 12.32
N LYS A 138 0.30 8.62 11.86
CA LYS A 138 -1.11 8.79 11.44
C LYS A 138 -1.51 7.85 10.29
N TYR A 139 -0.53 7.45 9.47
CA TYR A 139 -0.72 6.55 8.33
C TYR A 139 -0.18 5.15 8.58
N ASP A 140 0.13 4.80 9.83
CA ASP A 140 0.60 3.46 10.18
C ASP A 140 -0.55 2.45 10.10
N ILE A 141 -0.22 1.22 9.72
CA ILE A 141 -1.12 0.07 9.70
C ILE A 141 -1.24 -0.44 11.14
N ASN A 142 -2.31 -0.03 11.82
CA ASN A 142 -2.65 -0.43 13.18
C ASN A 142 -4.07 -1.01 13.23
N ILE A 143 -4.58 -1.35 14.42
CA ILE A 143 -5.91 -1.97 14.60
C ILE A 143 -7.08 -1.17 13.98
N ASN A 144 -6.92 0.15 13.81
CA ASN A 144 -7.93 1.01 13.19
C ASN A 144 -7.77 1.15 11.67
N TYR A 145 -6.73 0.55 11.08
CA TYR A 145 -6.54 0.52 9.64
C TYR A 145 -7.61 -0.41 9.02
N PRO A 146 -8.34 0.01 7.96
CA PRO A 146 -9.51 -0.72 7.47
C PRO A 146 -9.28 -2.20 7.15
N TYR A 147 -8.10 -2.53 6.63
CA TYR A 147 -7.73 -3.90 6.27
C TYR A 147 -6.81 -4.58 7.31
N TYR A 148 -6.70 -4.02 8.52
CA TYR A 148 -5.84 -4.61 9.56
C TYR A 148 -6.18 -6.06 9.87
N PRO A 149 -7.46 -6.48 10.04
CA PRO A 149 -7.78 -7.87 10.32
C PRO A 149 -7.24 -8.82 9.24
N THR A 150 -7.46 -8.49 7.96
CA THR A 150 -6.98 -9.28 6.82
C THR A 150 -5.45 -9.29 6.75
N LEU A 151 -4.79 -8.14 6.91
CA LEU A 151 -3.34 -8.05 6.91
C LEU A 151 -2.72 -8.83 8.07
N LYS A 152 -3.35 -8.79 9.25
CA LYS A 152 -2.93 -9.55 10.42
C LYS A 152 -3.03 -11.06 10.16
N GLU A 153 -4.16 -11.53 9.65
CA GLU A 153 -4.33 -12.94 9.26
C GLU A 153 -3.25 -13.39 8.28
N MET A 154 -2.97 -12.57 7.25
CA MET A 154 -1.93 -12.87 6.27
C MET A 154 -0.53 -12.95 6.91
N VAL A 155 -0.22 -12.07 7.87
CA VAL A 155 1.04 -12.12 8.64
C VAL A 155 1.12 -13.40 9.47
N GLU A 156 0.02 -13.81 10.11
CA GLU A 156 -0.06 -15.03 10.92
C GLU A 156 0.12 -16.29 10.07
N LEU A 157 -0.46 -16.34 8.87
CA LEU A 157 -0.28 -17.44 7.91
C LEU A 157 1.17 -17.61 7.46
N LEU A 158 1.97 -16.54 7.47
CA LEU A 158 3.40 -16.58 7.18
C LEU A 158 4.26 -16.96 8.40
N GLY A 159 3.64 -17.21 9.56
CA GLY A 159 4.37 -17.49 10.81
C GLY A 159 5.12 -16.27 11.36
N LEU A 160 4.67 -15.06 11.05
CA LEU A 160 5.31 -13.79 11.44
C LEU A 160 4.55 -13.04 12.54
N ALA A 161 3.72 -13.75 13.31
CA ALA A 161 2.84 -13.14 14.32
C ALA A 161 3.63 -12.38 15.41
N ASP A 162 4.84 -12.84 15.73
CA ASP A 162 5.76 -12.22 16.70
C ASP A 162 6.31 -10.87 16.23
N ARG A 163 6.23 -10.58 14.92
CA ARG A 163 6.64 -9.32 14.31
C ARG A 163 5.53 -8.28 14.19
N LEU A 164 4.30 -8.61 14.60
CA LEU A 164 3.21 -7.63 14.61
C LEU A 164 3.53 -6.47 15.58
N PRO A 165 3.19 -5.22 15.22
CA PRO A 165 3.31 -4.09 16.14
C PRO A 165 2.55 -4.38 17.44
N LYS A 166 3.22 -4.20 18.58
CA LYS A 166 2.59 -4.27 19.90
C LYS A 166 1.78 -2.99 20.09
N ASN A 167 0.46 -3.09 19.92
CA ASN A 167 -0.48 -1.98 20.17
C ASN A 167 -0.73 -1.80 21.66
#